data_AF-A0A1H8PHQ2-F1
#
_entry.id   AF-A0A1H8PHQ2-F1
#
_cell.length_a   1.000
_cell.length_b   1.000
_cell.length_c   1.000
_cell.angle_alpha   90.00
_cell.angle_beta   90.00
_cell.angle_gamma   90.00
#
_symmetry.space_group_name_H-M   'P 1'
#
loop_
_entity.id
_entity.type
_entity.pdbx_description
1 polymer ?
#
loop_
_entity_poly.entity_id
_entity_poly.type
_entity_poly.pdbx_seq_one_letter_code
_entity_poly.pdbx_strand_id
1 'polypeptide(L)'
;MMNTIATAIVLAVAGALVAAMIVMIRISGDDSGKHTDLKQFVEALFGGSASLAASKETPEERQAEKAIALQAAAKQPFTEPCPACGDPVTHQDVDCPSCGLRLLSPQ
;
A
#
# COMPACT_ATOMS: atom_id res chain seq x y z
N MET A 1 20.12 -18.55 28.01
CA MET A 1 20.51 -17.11 28.04
C MET A 1 21.41 -16.67 26.87
N MET A 2 21.93 -17.58 26.03
CA MET A 2 22.74 -17.19 24.85
C MET A 2 21.91 -16.66 23.65
N ASN A 3 20.74 -17.25 23.40
CA ASN A 3 19.88 -16.86 22.26
C ASN A 3 19.30 -15.45 22.38
N THR A 4 18.99 -14.99 23.60
CA THR A 4 18.45 -13.64 23.82
C THR A 4 19.45 -12.54 23.45
N ILE A 5 20.74 -12.79 23.68
CA ILE A 5 21.81 -11.84 23.32
C ILE A 5 21.98 -11.80 21.80
N ALA A 6 22.00 -12.96 21.14
CA ALA A 6 22.07 -13.05 19.69
C ALA A 6 20.88 -12.35 19.01
N THR A 7 19.65 -12.59 19.48
CA THR A 7 18.46 -11.93 18.94
C THR A 7 18.48 -10.42 19.17
N ALA A 8 18.95 -9.95 20.33
CA ALA A 8 19.06 -8.51 20.61
C ALA A 8 20.06 -7.81 19.67
N ILE A 9 21.19 -8.45 19.37
CA ILE A 9 22.18 -7.91 18.43
C ILE A 9 21.60 -7.85 17.02
N VAL A 10 20.92 -8.92 16.57
CA VAL A 10 20.28 -8.93 15.24
C VAL A 10 19.24 -7.83 15.12
N LEU A 11 18.40 -7.63 16.15
CA LEU A 11 17.41 -6.56 16.18
C LEU A 11 18.06 -5.17 16.20
N ALA A 12 19.16 -4.99 16.93
CA ALA A 12 19.89 -3.73 16.95
C ALA A 12 20.49 -3.40 15.57
N VAL A 13 21.08 -4.39 14.89
CA VAL A 13 21.64 -4.22 13.55
C VAL A 13 20.55 -3.91 12.53
N ALA A 14 19.44 -4.65 12.56
CA ALA A 14 18.30 -4.39 11.68
C ALA A 14 17.71 -2.98 11.92
N GLY A 15 17.55 -2.58 13.18
CA GLY A 15 17.10 -1.24 13.54
C GLY A 15 18.04 -0.14 13.05
N ALA A 16 19.35 -0.35 13.19
CA ALA A 16 20.36 0.59 12.68
C ALA A 16 20.31 0.74 11.15
N LEU A 17 20.09 -0.35 10.41
CA LEU A 17 19.96 -0.31 8.94
C LEU A 17 18.71 0.45 8.50
N VAL A 18 17.58 0.23 9.17
CA VAL A 18 16.33 0.96 8.87
C VAL A 18 16.49 2.45 9.20
N ALA A 19 17.09 2.77 10.35
CA ALA A 19 17.37 4.15 10.73
C ALA A 19 18.30 4.83 9.71
N ALA A 20 19.33 4.14 9.23
CA ALA A 20 20.23 4.64 8.20
C ALA A 20 19.48 4.93 6.88
N MET A 21 18.58 4.04 6.45
CA MET A 21 17.75 4.29 5.26
C MET A 21 16.85 5.52 5.41
N ILE A 22 16.20 5.68 6.56
CA ILE A 22 15.34 6.84 6.84
C ILE A 22 16.16 8.14 6.83
N VAL A 23 17.34 8.13 7.45
CA VAL A 23 18.25 9.27 7.45
C VAL A 23 18.71 9.61 6.03
N MET A 24 19.04 8.60 5.21
CA MET A 24 19.42 8.80 3.81
C MET A 24 18.30 9.49 3.02
N ILE A 25 17.06 9.03 3.18
CA ILE A 25 15.88 9.63 2.53
C ILE A 25 15.67 11.08 2.99
N ARG A 26 15.86 11.36 4.28
CA ARG A 26 15.74 12.72 4.83
C ARG A 26 16.81 13.66 4.31
N ILE A 27 18.06 13.21 4.23
CA ILE A 27 19.17 14.00 3.69
C ILE A 27 18.94 14.29 2.20
N SER A 28 18.51 13.30 1.42
CA SER A 28 18.16 13.52 0.00
C SER A 28 16.92 14.40 -0.18
N GLY A 29 16.00 14.43 0.79
CA GLY A 29 14.83 15.29 0.78
C GLY A 29 15.13 16.75 1.16
N ASP A 30 16.11 16.99 2.04
CA ASP A 30 16.48 18.32 2.54
C ASP A 30 17.24 19.16 1.48
N ASP A 31 18.09 18.51 0.67
CA ASP A 31 18.85 19.19 -0.40
C ASP A 31 17.99 19.57 -1.63
N SER A 32 16.82 18.94 -1.77
CA SER A 32 15.84 19.32 -2.80
C SER A 32 14.89 20.38 -2.22
N GLY A 33 15.07 21.64 -2.62
CA GLY A 33 14.15 22.77 -2.36
C GLY A 33 12.73 22.63 -2.95
N LYS A 34 12.17 21.42 -2.92
CA LYS A 34 10.90 20.97 -3.50
C LYS A 34 9.75 20.99 -2.48
N HIS A 35 9.84 21.82 -1.45
CA HIS A 35 8.72 22.01 -0.51
C HIS A 35 7.45 22.48 -1.23
N THR A 36 7.58 23.15 -2.38
CA THR A 36 6.46 23.58 -3.23
C THR A 36 5.94 22.44 -4.11
N ASP A 37 6.81 21.68 -4.79
CA ASP A 37 6.40 20.56 -5.64
C ASP A 37 5.77 19.42 -4.83
N LEU A 38 6.32 19.08 -3.66
CA LEU A 38 5.74 18.06 -2.79
C LEU A 38 4.37 18.50 -2.26
N LYS A 39 4.18 19.79 -1.94
CA LYS A 39 2.85 20.32 -1.61
C LYS A 39 1.90 20.20 -2.79
N GLN A 40 2.34 20.50 -4.02
CA GLN A 40 1.47 20.42 -5.19
C GLN A 40 1.13 18.97 -5.56
N PHE A 41 2.06 18.03 -5.40
CA PHE A 41 1.80 16.59 -5.56
C PHE A 41 0.90 16.07 -4.45
N VAL A 42 1.13 16.45 -3.19
CA VAL A 42 0.26 16.10 -2.07
C VAL A 42 -1.10 16.77 -2.22
N GLU A 43 -1.21 17.97 -2.76
CA GLU A 43 -2.49 18.66 -2.98
C GLU A 43 -3.22 18.13 -4.22
N ALA A 44 -2.51 17.59 -5.22
CA ALA A 44 -3.13 16.84 -6.31
C ALA A 44 -3.60 15.45 -5.85
N LEU A 45 -2.82 14.76 -5.00
CA LEU A 45 -3.13 13.42 -4.48
C LEU A 45 -4.14 13.46 -3.32
N PHE A 46 -4.07 14.49 -2.47
CA PHE A 46 -4.84 14.64 -1.24
C PHE A 46 -5.74 15.87 -1.22
N GLY A 47 -5.68 16.80 -2.16
CA GLY A 47 -6.64 17.92 -2.26
C GLY A 47 -8.05 17.48 -2.65
N GLY A 48 -8.25 16.22 -3.05
CA GLY A 48 -9.56 15.56 -3.05
C GLY A 48 -9.99 15.01 -1.68
N SER A 49 -9.07 14.92 -0.71
CA SER A 49 -9.26 14.30 0.61
C SER A 49 -9.00 15.22 1.81
N ALA A 50 -8.48 16.45 1.61
CA ALA A 50 -8.27 17.42 2.68
C ALA A 50 -9.59 17.93 3.28
N SER A 51 -10.71 17.78 2.56
CA SER A 51 -12.05 17.99 3.11
C SER A 51 -12.43 16.96 4.20
N LEU A 52 -11.72 15.82 4.29
CA LEU A 52 -11.92 14.81 5.34
C LEU A 52 -11.01 15.00 6.58
N ALA A 53 -10.07 15.94 6.54
CA ALA A 53 -9.14 16.20 7.66
C ALA A 53 -9.66 17.23 8.68
N ALA A 54 -10.85 17.81 8.45
CA ALA A 54 -11.53 18.69 9.39
C ALA A 54 -12.51 17.94 10.33
N SER A 55 -12.50 16.61 10.36
CA SER A 55 -13.24 15.83 11.35
C SER A 55 -12.31 15.23 12.40
N LYS A 56 -12.28 15.96 13.51
CA LYS A 56 -11.77 15.68 14.83
C LYS A 56 -12.35 14.37 15.40
N GLU A 57 -11.57 13.29 15.40
CA GLU A 57 -11.83 12.10 16.26
C GLU A 57 -10.57 11.21 16.39
N THR A 58 -10.47 10.57 17.57
CA THR A 58 -9.33 9.90 18.17
C THR A 58 -8.53 8.96 17.23
N PRO A 59 -7.19 9.00 17.25
CA PRO A 59 -6.34 8.28 16.29
C PRO A 59 -6.33 6.74 16.42
N GLU A 60 -6.80 6.15 17.52
CA GLU A 60 -6.70 4.69 17.74
C GLU A 60 -7.83 3.87 17.08
N GLU A 61 -9.08 4.36 17.04
CA GLU A 61 -10.20 3.62 16.44
C GLU A 61 -10.21 3.70 14.90
N ARG A 62 -9.82 4.84 14.32
CA ARG A 62 -9.69 4.99 12.84
C ARG A 62 -8.58 4.14 12.26
N GLN A 63 -7.54 3.79 13.02
CA GLN A 63 -6.48 2.90 12.55
C GLN A 63 -6.97 1.45 12.44
N ALA A 64 -7.77 0.99 13.40
CA ALA A 64 -8.39 -0.32 13.35
C ALA A 64 -9.39 -0.42 12.18
N GLU A 65 -10.26 0.57 12.00
CA GLU A 65 -11.24 0.56 10.92
C GLU A 65 -10.59 0.69 9.53
N LYS A 66 -9.56 1.54 9.41
CA LYS A 66 -8.78 1.69 8.17
C LYS A 66 -7.95 0.44 7.87
N ALA A 67 -7.43 -0.27 8.88
CA ALA A 67 -6.76 -1.55 8.70
C ALA A 67 -7.74 -2.66 8.25
N ILE A 68 -8.99 -2.65 8.74
CA ILE A 68 -10.03 -3.58 8.29
C ILE A 68 -10.46 -3.25 6.85
N ALA A 69 -10.61 -1.97 6.51
CA ALA A 69 -10.93 -1.53 5.15
C ALA A 69 -9.80 -1.82 4.15
N LEU A 70 -8.53 -1.65 4.54
CA LEU A 70 -7.39 -2.02 3.71
C LEU A 70 -7.32 -3.53 3.48
N GLN A 71 -7.59 -4.32 4.53
CA GLN A 71 -7.62 -5.79 4.42
C GLN A 71 -8.81 -6.27 3.59
N ALA A 72 -9.96 -5.60 3.67
CA ALA A 72 -11.12 -5.89 2.82
C ALA A 72 -10.88 -5.50 1.35
N ALA A 73 -10.12 -4.42 1.10
CA ALA A 73 -9.68 -4.03 -0.23
C ALA A 73 -8.62 -5.00 -0.79
N ALA A 74 -7.68 -5.47 0.05
CA ALA A 74 -6.69 -6.47 -0.32
C ALA A 74 -7.30 -7.88 -0.54
N LYS A 75 -8.50 -8.14 -0.02
CA LYS A 75 -9.27 -9.37 -0.25
C LYS A 75 -10.23 -9.30 -1.44
N GLN A 76 -10.35 -8.16 -2.13
CA GLN A 76 -11.16 -8.11 -3.34
C GLN A 76 -10.52 -9.02 -4.40
N PRO A 77 -11.27 -9.99 -4.95
CA PRO A 77 -10.76 -10.82 -6.02
C PRO A 77 -10.38 -9.92 -7.20
N PHE A 78 -9.10 -9.97 -7.57
CA PHE A 78 -8.59 -9.16 -8.67
C PHE A 78 -9.37 -9.54 -9.94
N THR A 79 -10.03 -8.54 -10.52
CA THR A 79 -10.93 -8.69 -11.67
C THR A 79 -10.30 -7.98 -12.86
N GLU A 80 -10.13 -8.70 -13.96
CA GLU A 80 -9.57 -8.19 -15.21
C GLU A 80 -10.61 -8.31 -16.33
N PRO A 81 -10.60 -7.43 -17.36
CA PRO A 81 -11.51 -7.55 -18.48
C PRO A 81 -11.12 -8.70 -19.41
N CYS A 82 -12.10 -9.46 -19.89
CA CYS A 82 -11.89 -10.54 -20.84
C CYS A 82 -11.36 -10.00 -22.18
N PRO A 83 -10.27 -10.55 -22.75
CA PRO A 83 -9.69 -10.05 -23.99
C PRO A 83 -10.58 -10.27 -25.24
N ALA A 84 -11.59 -11.13 -25.17
CA ALA A 84 -12.51 -11.39 -26.29
C ALA A 84 -13.78 -10.52 -26.26
N CYS A 85 -14.41 -10.35 -25.09
CA CYS A 85 -15.70 -9.64 -24.99
C CYS A 85 -15.68 -8.41 -24.07
N GLY A 86 -14.61 -8.21 -23.30
CA GLY A 86 -14.48 -7.08 -22.37
C GLY A 86 -15.21 -7.24 -21.03
N ASP A 87 -15.92 -8.35 -20.80
CA ASP A 87 -16.60 -8.60 -19.54
C ASP A 87 -15.62 -8.83 -18.38
N PRO A 88 -15.96 -8.41 -17.15
CA PRO A 88 -15.13 -8.63 -15.98
C PRO A 88 -15.03 -10.13 -15.69
N VAL A 89 -13.81 -10.64 -15.60
CA VAL A 89 -13.49 -12.02 -15.24
C VAL A 89 -12.47 -12.04 -14.09
N THR A 90 -12.50 -13.08 -13.28
CA THR A 90 -11.57 -13.25 -12.16
C THR A 90 -10.49 -14.29 -12.51
N HIS A 91 -9.39 -14.28 -11.77
CA HIS A 91 -8.33 -15.30 -11.91
C HIS A 91 -8.79 -16.73 -11.55
N GLN A 92 -9.97 -16.89 -10.93
CA GLN A 92 -10.55 -18.19 -10.63
C GLN A 92 -11.35 -18.78 -11.79
N ASP A 93 -11.70 -17.95 -12.79
CA ASP A 93 -12.49 -18.37 -13.94
C ASP A 93 -11.58 -19.04 -14.98
N VAL A 94 -11.80 -20.34 -15.22
CA VAL A 94 -11.10 -21.12 -16.27
C VAL A 94 -11.62 -20.76 -17.66
N ASP A 95 -12.91 -20.44 -17.75
CA ASP A 95 -13.61 -20.07 -18.96
C ASP A 95 -14.42 -18.79 -18.69
N CYS A 96 -14.44 -17.86 -19.65
CA CYS A 96 -15.22 -16.63 -19.51
C CYS A 96 -16.74 -16.94 -19.56
N PRO A 97 -17.54 -16.52 -18.56
CA PRO A 97 -18.97 -16.84 -18.49
C PRO A 97 -19.82 -16.15 -19.58
N SER A 98 -19.32 -15.06 -20.19
CA SER A 98 -20.06 -14.33 -21.23
C SER A 98 -19.78 -14.83 -22.64
N CYS A 99 -18.55 -15.22 -22.95
CA CYS A 99 -18.15 -15.57 -24.33
C CYS A 99 -17.56 -16.98 -24.48
N GLY A 100 -17.33 -17.71 -23.39
CA GLY A 100 -16.78 -19.07 -23.41
C GLY A 100 -15.30 -19.16 -23.77
N LEU A 101 -14.57 -18.04 -23.79
CA LEU A 101 -13.13 -18.04 -24.04
C LEU A 101 -12.38 -18.67 -22.85
N ARG A 102 -11.43 -19.58 -23.13
CA ARG A 102 -10.52 -20.11 -22.11
C ARG A 102 -9.52 -19.07 -21.65
N LEU A 103 -9.46 -18.85 -20.35
CA LEU A 103 -8.52 -17.95 -19.68
C LEU A 103 -7.35 -18.79 -19.16
N LEU A 104 -6.11 -18.41 -19.52
CA LEU A 104 -4.92 -19.02 -18.93
C LEU A 104 -4.65 -18.34 -17.58
N SER A 105 -5.16 -18.91 -16.49
CA SER A 105 -4.85 -18.44 -15.16
C SER A 105 -3.38 -18.78 -14.81
N PRO A 106 -2.56 -17.80 -14.37
CA PRO A 106 -1.24 -18.09 -13.81
C PRO A 106 -1.45 -18.74 -12.43
N GLN A 107 -1.16 -20.03 -12.35
CA GLN A 107 -1.04 -20.77 -11.08
C GLN A 107 0.15 -20.27 -10.27
#